data_AF-T2JT34-F1
#
_entry.id   AF-T2JT34-F1
#
_cell.length_a   1.000
_cell.length_b   1.000
_cell.length_c   1.000
_cell.angle_alpha   90.00
_cell.angle_beta   90.00
_cell.angle_gamma   90.00
#
_symmetry.space_group_name_H-M   'P 1'
#
loop_
_entity.id
_entity.type
_entity.pdbx_description
1 polymer ?
#
loop_
_entity_poly.entity_id
_entity_poly.type
_entity_poly.pdbx_seq_one_letter_code
_entity_poly.pdbx_strand_id
1 'polypeptide(L)' 'MFISVVIPTYNRKPILEKCLKALEKQQLNDDIISNYEIVLVDDGSTDGTLEWLQENKKNFLMFVLFLKII' A
#
# COMPACT_ATOMS: atom_id res chain seq x y z
N MET A 1 -13.61 14.66 0.13
CA MET A 1 -13.32 13.71 1.24
C MET A 1 -11.99 13.04 0.95
N PHE A 2 -11.15 12.92 1.98
CA PHE A 2 -9.87 12.21 1.90
C PHE A 2 -10.00 10.85 2.58
N ILE A 3 -9.43 9.80 1.99
CA ILE A 3 -9.54 8.42 2.47
C ILE A 3 -8.17 7.90 2.89
N SER A 4 -8.09 7.21 4.02
CA SER A 4 -6.89 6.44 4.41
C SER A 4 -7.20 4.95 4.31
N VAL A 5 -6.50 4.25 3.43
CA VAL A 5 -6.61 2.79 3.26
C VAL A 5 -5.53 2.13 4.11
N VAL A 6 -5.94 1.45 5.18
CA VAL A 6 -5.01 0.77 6.09
C VAL A 6 -4.89 -0.71 5.73
N ILE A 7 -3.67 -1.18 5.45
CA ILE A 7 -3.39 -2.55 5.01
C ILE A 7 -2.42 -3.23 5.99
N PRO A 8 -2.91 -4.07 6.93
CA PRO A 8 -2.05 -4.97 7.67
C PRO A 8 -1.62 -6.14 6.79
N THR A 9 -0.35 -6.54 6.86
CA THR A 9 0.20 -7.65 6.08
C THR A 9 1.22 -8.47 6.88
N TYR A 10 1.24 -9.77 6.61
CA TYR A 10 2.25 -10.72 7.12
C TYR A 10 2.44 -11.86 6.13
N ASN A 11 3.62 -11.96 5.51
CA ASN A 11 3.96 -12.98 4.52
C ASN A 11 2.95 -13.11 3.36
N ARG A 12 2.52 -11.97 2.81
CA ARG A 12 1.52 -11.88 1.72
C ARG A 12 2.04 -11.21 0.45
N LYS A 13 3.35 -11.16 0.21
CA LYS A 13 3.96 -10.45 -0.93
C LYS A 13 3.19 -10.59 -2.26
N PRO A 14 2.82 -11.80 -2.73
CA PRO A 14 2.17 -11.94 -4.04
C PRO A 14 0.76 -11.34 -4.13
N ILE A 15 0.03 -11.35 -3.01
CA ILE A 15 -1.33 -10.79 -2.95
C ILE A 15 -1.25 -9.29 -2.74
N LEU A 16 -0.33 -8.85 -1.88
CA LEU A 16 -0.10 -7.44 -1.61
C LEU A 16 0.30 -6.69 -2.88
N GLU A 17 1.19 -7.24 -3.69
CA GLU A 17 1.58 -6.65 -4.97
C GLU A 17 0.38 -6.43 -5.90
N LYS A 18 -0.51 -7.42 -6.00
CA LYS A 18 -1.74 -7.30 -6.81
C LYS A 18 -2.66 -6.22 -6.26
N CYS A 19 -2.81 -6.16 -4.94
CA CYS A 19 -3.63 -5.16 -4.25
C CYS A 19 -3.13 -3.74 -4.55
N LEU A 20 -1.84 -3.48 -4.34
CA LEU A 20 -1.25 -2.15 -4.56
C LEU A 20 -1.34 -1.72 -6.03
N LYS A 21 -1.08 -2.62 -6.98
CA LYS A 21 -1.25 -2.35 -8.43
C LYS A 21 -2.72 -2.08 -8.81
N ALA A 22 -3.68 -2.67 -8.12
CA ALA A 22 -5.10 -2.41 -8.36
C ALA A 22 -5.51 -1.05 -7.78
N LEU A 23 -4.94 -0.66 -6.63
CA LEU A 23 -5.16 0.65 -6.03
C LEU A 23 -4.57 1.77 -6.90
N GLU A 24 -3.36 1.62 -7.44
CA GLU A 24 -2.78 2.59 -8.38
C GLU A 24 -3.65 2.89 -9.60
N LYS A 25 -4.44 1.91 -10.05
CA LYS A 25 -5.31 2.05 -11.23
C LYS A 25 -6.67 2.64 -10.91
N GLN A 26 -6.97 2.96 -9.65
CA GLN A 26 -8.23 3.59 -9.29
C GLN A 26 -8.34 4.97 -9.92
N GLN A 27 -9.47 5.22 -10.57
CA GLN A 27 -9.83 6.54 -11.08
C GLN A 27 -10.83 7.18 -10.12
N LEU A 28 -10.43 8.26 -9.46
CA LEU A 28 -11.29 9.04 -8.59
C LEU A 28 -12.09 10.01 -9.46
N ASN A 29 -13.19 9.53 -10.04
CA ASN A 29 -14.03 10.29 -10.96
C ASN A 29 -15.25 10.93 -10.26
N ASP A 30 -15.24 11.02 -8.93
CA ASP A 30 -16.33 11.56 -8.13
C ASP A 30 -15.85 12.81 -7.38
N ASP A 31 -16.60 13.92 -7.51
CA ASP A 31 -16.33 15.20 -6.84
C ASP A 31 -16.32 15.08 -5.30
N ILE A 32 -16.85 13.98 -4.76
CA ILE A 32 -16.89 13.69 -3.33
C ILE A 32 -15.53 13.23 -2.81
N ILE A 33 -14.72 12.51 -3.59
CA ILE A 33 -13.43 11.95 -3.12
C ILE A 33 -12.28 12.68 -3.79
N SER A 34 -11.54 13.45 -2.98
CA SER A 34 -10.47 14.31 -3.48
C SER A 34 -9.15 13.57 -3.65
N ASN A 35 -8.85 12.62 -2.75
CA ASN A 35 -7.63 11.81 -2.80
C ASN A 35 -7.67 10.69 -1.74
N TYR A 36 -6.67 9.81 -1.75
CA TYR A 36 -6.43 8.84 -0.68
C TYR A 36 -4.94 8.57 -0.43
N GLU A 37 -4.63 8.00 0.74
CA GLU A 37 -3.32 7.45 1.09
C GLU A 37 -3.42 5.96 1.41
N ILE A 38 -2.29 5.26 1.38
CA ILE A 38 -2.17 3.90 1.91
C ILE A 38 -1.23 3.90 3.12
N VAL A 39 -1.74 3.37 4.23
CA VAL A 39 -0.93 3.09 5.42
C VAL A 39 -0.72 1.59 5.49
N LEU A 40 0.49 1.13 5.19
CA LEU A 40 0.82 -0.28 5.19
C LEU A 40 1.59 -0.65 6.46
N VAL A 41 1.08 -1.68 7.13
CA VAL A 41 1.60 -2.15 8.41
C VAL A 41 2.06 -3.59 8.24
N ASP A 42 3.36 -3.81 8.32
CA ASP A 42 3.98 -5.13 8.23
C ASP A 42 4.23 -5.71 9.62
N ASP A 43 3.71 -6.91 9.86
CA ASP A 43 3.82 -7.64 11.13
C ASP A 43 5.04 -8.57 11.14
N GLY A 44 6.20 -8.07 10.68
CA GLY A 44 7.46 -8.81 10.70
C GLY A 44 7.56 -9.90 9.63
N SER A 45 7.16 -9.60 8.39
CA SER A 45 7.26 -10.55 7.28
C SER A 45 8.71 -11.01 7.04
N THR A 46 8.85 -12.26 6.62
CA THR A 46 10.12 -12.93 6.28
C THR A 46 10.16 -13.44 4.84
N ASP A 47 9.10 -13.20 4.07
CA ASP A 47 8.94 -13.63 2.67
C ASP A 47 9.51 -12.63 1.63
N GLY A 48 10.28 -11.65 2.08
CA GLY A 48 10.80 -10.58 1.21
C GLY A 48 9.79 -9.47 0.91
N THR A 49 8.70 -9.34 1.68
CA THR A 49 7.70 -8.28 1.55
C THR A 49 8.32 -6.89 1.71
N LEU A 50 9.11 -6.66 2.78
CA LEU A 50 9.66 -5.35 3.09
C LEU A 50 10.68 -4.87 2.05
N GLU A 51 11.58 -5.75 1.62
CA GLU A 51 12.58 -5.48 0.59
C GLU A 51 11.88 -5.07 -0.72
N TRP A 52 10.85 -5.83 -1.11
CA TRP A 52 10.08 -5.53 -2.30
C TRP A 52 9.35 -4.18 -2.19
N LEU A 53 8.77 -3.87 -1.03
CA LEU A 53 8.12 -2.58 -0.77
C LEU A 53 9.09 -1.40 -0.85
N GLN A 54 10.31 -1.56 -0.34
CA GLN A 54 11.35 -0.53 -0.42
C GLN A 54 11.81 -0.28 -1.85
N GLU A 55 12.04 -1.34 -2.64
CA GLU A 55 12.42 -1.25 -4.05
C GLU A 55 11.33 -0.58 -4.91
N ASN A 56 10.06 -0.86 -4.60
CA ASN A 56 8.92 -0.41 -5.40
C ASN A 56 8.29 0.88 -4.88
N LYS A 57 8.77 1.47 -3.78
CA LYS A 57 8.18 2.67 -3.17
C LYS A 57 7.99 3.83 -4.17
N LYS A 58 8.92 3.99 -5.12
CA LYS A 58 8.88 5.07 -6.12
C LYS A 58 7.87 4.84 -7.25
N ASN A 59 7.39 3.60 -7.41
CA ASN A 59 6.42 3.26 -8.45
C ASN A 59 5.01 3.69 -8.05
N PHE A 60 4.74 3.73 -6.74
CA PHE A 60 3.46 4.15 -6.19
C PHE A 60 3.36 5.68 -6.14
N LEU A 61 2.42 6.23 -6.93
CA LEU A 61 2.11 7.66 -6.98
C LEU A 61 1.47 8.18 -5.68
N MET A 62 0.90 7.28 -4.88
CA MET A 62 0.23 7.62 -3.61
C MET A 62 1.21 7.62 -2.43
N PHE A 63 0.83 8.33 -1.36
CA PHE A 63 1.61 8.31 -0.13
C PHE A 63 1.52 6.93 0.53
N VAL A 64 2.66 6.23 0.62
CA VAL A 64 2.76 4.92 1.28
C VAL A 64 3.70 5.00 2.47
N LEU A 65 3.14 4.78 3.66
CA LEU A 65 3.91 4.61 4.90
C LEU A 65 4.09 3.12 5.19
N PHE A 66 5.33 2.72 5.51
CA PHE A 66 5.66 1.37 5.94
C PHE A 66 6.02 1.39 7.43
N LEU A 67 5.22 0.70 8.23
CA LEU A 67 5.48 0.49 9.66
C LEU A 67 5.79 -0.99 9.86
N LYS A 68 6.97 -1.28 10.42
CA LYS A 68 7.32 -2.62 10.90
C LYS A 68 7.01 -2.69 12.39
N ILE A 69 6.21 -3.66 12.81
CA ILE A 69 5.74 -3.77 14.22
C ILE A 69 6.68 -4.63 15.10
N ILE A 70 7.72 -5.27 14.56
CA ILE A 70 8.61 -6.15 15.32
C ILE A 70 10.07 -6.09 14.84
#